data_AF-A0A955C3K4-F1
#
_entry.id   AF-A0A955C3K4-F1
#
_cell.length_a   1.000
_cell.length_b   1.000
_cell.length_c   1.000
_cell.angle_alpha   90.00
_cell.angle_beta   90.00
_cell.angle_gamma   90.00
#
_symmetry.space_group_name_H-M   'P 1'
#
loop_
_entity.id
_entity.type
_entity.pdbx_description
1 polymer ?
#
loop_
_entity_poly.entity_id
_entity_poly.type
_entity_poly.pdbx_seq_one_letter_code
_entity_poly.pdbx_strand_id
1 'polypeptide(L)'
;METTYFKHPLRFPKNVDGPFYTTGHQSRETDAPDSSMVWRGDCLWCGAPEAEAPTLFAPFDDTYKDTYFVRQPSTPEETEQAIMSAHVCCVSAVRYGGTDCEIISKLGNDPQVCDYIITDSGEMQCTVGSDGNLLPFAQSIVDARQPEIECQWKGQHKKWWQFWI
;
A
#
# COMPACT_ATOMS: atom_id res chain seq x y z
N MET A 1 21.22 -10.00 -8.28
CA MET A 1 20.41 -9.02 -9.03
C MET A 1 19.86 -8.06 -7.99
N GLU A 2 20.39 -6.84 -7.94
CA GLU A 2 19.86 -5.82 -7.04
C GLU A 2 18.44 -5.48 -7.50
N THR A 3 17.48 -5.51 -6.60
CA THR A 3 16.10 -5.16 -6.93
C THR A 3 15.99 -3.66 -7.10
N THR A 4 15.31 -3.21 -8.16
CA THR A 4 15.13 -1.79 -8.51
C THR A 4 14.08 -1.08 -7.65
N TYR A 5 13.68 -1.69 -6.54
CA TYR A 5 12.62 -1.22 -5.66
C TYR A 5 12.91 -1.65 -4.21
N PHE A 6 12.36 -0.91 -3.26
CA PHE A 6 12.49 -1.16 -1.83
C PHE A 6 11.71 -2.40 -1.42
N LYS A 7 12.37 -3.30 -0.68
CA LYS A 7 11.73 -4.47 -0.08
C LYS A 7 11.32 -4.14 1.35
N HIS A 8 10.09 -3.65 1.49
CA HIS A 8 9.52 -3.31 2.78
C HIS A 8 9.57 -4.51 3.75
N PRO A 9 10.05 -4.33 5.00
CA PRO A 9 10.14 -5.41 5.99
C PRO A 9 8.80 -6.09 6.28
N LEU A 10 7.72 -5.31 6.21
CA LEU A 10 6.34 -5.75 6.40
C LEU A 10 5.62 -6.09 5.08
N ARG A 11 6.34 -6.29 3.97
CA ARG A 11 5.73 -6.71 2.71
C ARG A 11 5.02 -8.05 2.89
N PHE A 12 3.73 -8.12 2.57
CA PHE A 12 2.97 -9.34 2.73
C PHE A 12 3.50 -10.43 1.78
N PRO A 13 3.84 -11.64 2.26
CA PRO A 13 4.60 -12.62 1.48
C PRO A 13 3.91 -13.17 0.23
N LYS A 14 2.56 -13.09 0.17
CA LYS A 14 1.81 -13.59 -1.01
C LYS A 14 1.90 -12.63 -2.20
N ASN A 15 2.38 -11.40 -2.02
CA ASN A 15 2.57 -10.48 -3.14
C ASN A 15 3.54 -11.08 -4.16
N VAL A 16 3.20 -10.96 -5.43
CA VAL A 16 4.13 -11.14 -6.54
C VAL A 16 5.34 -10.20 -6.35
N ASP A 17 6.51 -10.59 -6.89
CA ASP A 17 7.70 -9.73 -6.90
C ASP A 17 7.43 -8.47 -7.74
N GLY A 18 7.84 -7.30 -7.22
CA GLY A 18 7.70 -6.03 -7.93
C GLY A 18 7.41 -4.81 -7.04
N PRO A 19 7.36 -3.61 -7.62
CA PRO A 19 7.31 -2.37 -6.87
C PRO A 19 5.95 -2.07 -6.24
N PHE A 20 4.83 -2.56 -6.78
CA PHE A 20 3.52 -2.45 -6.10
C PHE A 20 3.29 -3.64 -5.17
N TYR A 21 2.79 -3.38 -3.96
CA TYR A 21 2.60 -4.43 -2.97
C TYR A 21 1.60 -4.04 -1.88
N THR A 22 1.24 -5.03 -1.05
CA THR A 22 0.51 -4.80 0.20
C THR A 22 1.36 -5.14 1.42
N THR A 23 1.13 -4.45 2.53
CA THR A 23 1.73 -4.78 3.82
C THR A 23 0.93 -5.85 4.55
N GLY A 24 1.57 -6.48 5.52
CA GLY A 24 0.95 -7.41 6.46
C GLY A 24 1.70 -7.45 7.78
N HIS A 25 1.16 -8.22 8.72
CA HIS A 25 1.78 -8.48 10.01
C HIS A 25 1.73 -9.97 10.34
N GLN A 26 2.61 -10.37 11.26
CA GLN A 26 2.58 -11.70 11.83
C GLN A 26 1.71 -11.70 13.08
N SER A 27 0.82 -12.68 13.18
CA SER A 27 -0.02 -12.93 14.36
C SER A 27 0.01 -14.41 14.72
N ARG A 28 -0.31 -14.74 15.98
CA ARG A 28 -0.49 -16.14 16.38
C ARG A 28 -1.77 -16.68 15.79
N GLU A 29 -1.70 -17.86 15.21
CA GLU A 29 -2.88 -18.61 14.81
C GLU A 29 -3.59 -19.12 16.07
N THR A 30 -4.78 -18.59 16.34
CA THR A 30 -5.54 -18.89 17.57
C THR A 30 -6.10 -20.31 17.55
N ASP A 31 -6.30 -20.86 16.36
CA ASP A 31 -6.89 -22.19 16.16
C ASP A 31 -5.81 -23.28 16.01
N ALA A 32 -4.53 -22.90 15.93
CA ALA A 32 -3.42 -23.84 15.80
C ALA A 32 -2.95 -24.31 17.20
N PRO A 33 -2.84 -25.63 17.43
CA PRO A 33 -2.42 -26.17 18.73
C PRO A 33 -0.98 -25.79 19.11
N ASP A 34 -0.16 -25.35 18.14
CA ASP A 34 1.22 -24.93 18.33
C ASP A 34 1.40 -23.40 18.46
N SER A 35 0.32 -22.62 18.34
CA SER A 35 0.38 -21.15 18.28
C SER A 35 1.39 -20.62 17.25
N SER A 36 1.50 -21.29 16.10
CA SER A 36 2.37 -20.87 15.01
C SER A 36 2.10 -19.43 14.55
N MET A 37 3.16 -18.74 14.12
CA MET A 37 3.05 -17.39 13.56
C MET A 37 2.60 -17.48 12.11
N VAL A 38 1.51 -16.80 11.78
CA VAL A 38 0.98 -16.68 10.43
C VAL A 38 0.96 -15.24 9.98
N TRP A 39 1.21 -15.03 8.69
CA TRP A 39 1.06 -13.72 8.07
C TRP A 39 -0.41 -13.42 7.79
N ARG A 40 -0.84 -12.19 8.08
CA ARG A 40 -2.14 -11.63 7.71
C ARG A 40 -1.93 -10.33 6.95
N GLY A 41 -2.76 -10.06 5.95
CA GLY A 41 -2.74 -8.78 5.25
C GLY A 41 -3.20 -7.64 6.17
N ASP A 42 -2.61 -6.45 6.02
CA ASP A 42 -3.03 -5.27 6.80
C ASP A 42 -4.27 -4.59 6.23
N CYS A 43 -4.54 -4.78 4.93
CA CYS A 43 -5.72 -4.21 4.29
C CYS A 43 -7.01 -4.82 4.84
N LEU A 44 -8.02 -3.97 5.05
CA LEU A 44 -9.31 -4.39 5.60
C LEU A 44 -10.17 -5.12 4.55
N TRP A 45 -11.15 -5.90 5.04
CA TRP A 45 -12.16 -6.64 4.27
C TRP A 45 -13.23 -5.70 3.66
N CYS A 46 -12.85 -4.60 3.03
CA CYS A 46 -13.81 -3.71 2.34
C CYS A 46 -13.91 -4.00 0.83
N GLY A 47 -12.90 -4.66 0.25
CA GLY A 47 -12.86 -4.98 -1.19
C GLY A 47 -12.59 -3.78 -2.11
N ALA A 48 -12.24 -2.60 -1.55
CA ALA A 48 -12.07 -1.39 -2.35
C ALA A 48 -10.85 -1.45 -3.28
N PRO A 49 -9.63 -1.86 -2.83
CA PRO A 49 -8.49 -2.01 -3.74
C PRO A 49 -8.74 -3.01 -4.89
N GLU A 50 -9.39 -4.13 -4.58
CA GLU A 50 -9.75 -5.16 -5.56
C GLU A 50 -10.79 -4.65 -6.57
N ALA A 51 -11.71 -3.77 -6.15
CA ALA A 51 -12.68 -3.18 -7.07
C ALA A 51 -12.05 -2.18 -8.06
N GLU A 52 -11.00 -1.45 -7.65
CA GLU A 52 -10.28 -0.51 -8.52
C GLU A 52 -9.32 -1.24 -9.47
N ALA A 53 -8.68 -2.32 -9.02
CA ALA A 53 -7.71 -3.08 -9.80
C ALA A 53 -7.97 -4.60 -9.79
N PRO A 54 -9.13 -5.06 -10.30
CA PRO A 54 -9.62 -6.44 -10.11
C PRO A 54 -8.73 -7.51 -10.74
N THR A 55 -7.91 -7.12 -11.70
CA THR A 55 -7.01 -8.04 -12.39
C THR A 55 -5.61 -8.08 -11.76
N LEU A 56 -5.26 -7.12 -10.89
CA LEU A 56 -3.94 -7.03 -10.25
C LEU A 56 -3.93 -7.71 -8.87
N PHE A 57 -5.06 -7.67 -8.16
CA PHE A 57 -5.22 -8.30 -6.85
C PHE A 57 -5.75 -9.73 -6.94
N ALA A 58 -5.50 -10.52 -5.90
CA ALA A 58 -6.18 -11.79 -5.71
C ALA A 58 -7.70 -11.56 -5.62
N PRO A 59 -8.54 -12.39 -6.27
CA PRO A 59 -9.99 -12.32 -6.11
C PRO A 59 -10.34 -12.51 -4.65
N PHE A 60 -11.13 -11.60 -4.08
CA PHE A 60 -11.49 -11.69 -2.68
C PHE A 60 -12.69 -12.63 -2.50
N ASP A 61 -12.40 -13.88 -2.13
CA ASP A 61 -13.37 -14.98 -2.00
C ASP A 61 -13.07 -15.87 -0.78
N ASP A 62 -13.83 -16.96 -0.61
CA ASP A 62 -13.64 -17.90 0.52
C ASP A 62 -12.24 -18.52 0.59
N THR A 63 -11.50 -18.51 -0.53
CA THR A 63 -10.13 -19.02 -0.67
C THR A 63 -9.09 -17.96 -0.35
N TYR A 64 -9.31 -16.71 -0.78
CA TYR A 64 -8.38 -15.60 -0.59
C TYR A 64 -9.00 -14.50 0.27
N LYS A 65 -8.68 -14.57 1.56
CA LYS A 65 -9.17 -13.64 2.59
C LYS A 65 -8.24 -12.45 2.85
N ASP A 66 -7.13 -12.36 2.12
CA ASP A 66 -6.16 -11.26 2.23
C ASP A 66 -6.06 -10.51 0.89
N THR A 67 -5.89 -9.20 0.95
CA THR A 67 -5.59 -8.36 -0.22
C THR A 67 -4.10 -8.38 -0.55
N TYR A 68 -3.74 -8.84 -1.75
CA TYR A 68 -2.36 -8.84 -2.24
C TYR A 68 -2.28 -8.86 -3.77
N PHE A 69 -1.18 -8.34 -4.32
CA PHE A 69 -0.93 -8.35 -5.76
C PHE A 69 -0.57 -9.75 -6.24
N VAL A 70 -1.34 -10.30 -7.18
CA VAL A 70 -1.01 -11.57 -7.87
C VAL A 70 -0.16 -11.34 -9.12
N ARG A 71 -0.16 -10.11 -9.65
CA ARG A 71 0.70 -9.67 -10.75
C ARG A 71 0.97 -8.16 -10.66
N GLN A 72 2.07 -7.73 -11.24
CA GLN A 72 2.39 -6.30 -11.38
C GLN A 72 1.64 -5.70 -12.58
N PRO A 73 1.34 -4.39 -12.57
CA PRO A 73 0.82 -3.71 -13.75
C PRO A 73 1.82 -3.78 -14.90
N SER A 74 1.30 -3.94 -16.11
CA SER A 74 2.07 -4.11 -17.35
C SER A 74 1.69 -3.09 -18.43
N THR A 75 0.59 -2.36 -18.24
CA THR A 75 0.14 -1.27 -19.12
C THR A 75 -0.06 0.02 -18.32
N PRO A 76 -0.06 1.19 -18.98
CA PRO A 76 -0.34 2.46 -18.31
C PRO A 76 -1.68 2.49 -17.57
N GLU A 77 -2.72 1.85 -18.13
CA GLU A 77 -4.05 1.75 -17.52
C GLU A 77 -4.02 0.92 -16.23
N GLU A 78 -3.27 -0.18 -16.24
CA GLU A 78 -3.08 -1.01 -15.05
C GLU A 78 -2.27 -0.28 -13.98
N THR A 79 -1.28 0.52 -14.38
CA THR A 79 -0.52 1.37 -13.45
C THR A 79 -1.43 2.39 -12.79
N GLU A 80 -2.34 3.01 -13.54
CA GLU A 80 -3.33 3.94 -12.98
C GLU A 80 -4.27 3.22 -12.01
N GLN A 81 -4.74 2.01 -12.35
CA GLN A 81 -5.54 1.19 -11.44
C GLN A 81 -4.80 0.86 -10.14
N ALA A 82 -3.50 0.52 -10.22
CA ALA A 82 -2.68 0.26 -9.05
C ALA A 82 -2.53 1.51 -8.16
N ILE A 83 -2.31 2.68 -8.77
CA ILE A 83 -2.25 3.97 -8.05
C ILE A 83 -3.59 4.26 -7.37
N MET A 84 -4.70 4.10 -8.08
CA MET A 84 -6.04 4.30 -7.52
C MET A 84 -6.35 3.33 -6.39
N SER A 85 -5.90 2.07 -6.49
CA SER A 85 -6.05 1.08 -5.43
C SER A 85 -5.33 1.49 -4.13
N ALA A 86 -4.18 2.17 -4.25
CA ALA A 86 -3.46 2.74 -3.11
C ALA A 86 -4.24 3.89 -2.47
N HIS A 87 -4.78 4.79 -3.30
CA HIS A 87 -5.59 5.91 -2.83
C HIS A 87 -6.88 5.47 -2.13
N VAL A 88 -7.56 4.41 -2.60
CA VAL A 88 -8.80 3.92 -1.97
C VAL A 88 -8.57 3.03 -0.74
N CYS A 89 -7.32 2.63 -0.47
CA CYS A 89 -7.00 1.78 0.68
C CYS A 89 -7.12 2.59 1.98
N CYS A 90 -8.13 2.29 2.79
CA CYS A 90 -8.46 3.06 3.99
C CYS A 90 -7.42 3.01 5.12
N VAL A 91 -6.48 2.06 5.07
CA VAL A 91 -5.45 1.84 6.10
C VAL A 91 -4.02 1.93 5.55
N SER A 92 -3.86 2.48 4.34
CA SER A 92 -2.54 2.70 3.72
C SER A 92 -1.68 1.42 3.58
N ALA A 93 -2.34 0.27 3.46
CA ALA A 93 -1.68 -1.03 3.34
C ALA A 93 -1.21 -1.32 1.90
N VAL A 94 -1.80 -0.68 0.89
CA VAL A 94 -1.39 -0.78 -0.52
C VAL A 94 -0.33 0.30 -0.80
N ARG A 95 0.86 -0.12 -1.21
CA ARG A 95 2.05 0.74 -1.30
C ARG A 95 2.85 0.54 -2.59
N TYR A 96 3.63 1.57 -2.93
CA TYR A 96 4.62 1.55 -3.99
C TYR A 96 6.04 1.71 -3.43
N GLY A 97 6.91 0.72 -3.71
CA GLY A 97 8.31 0.71 -3.30
C GLY A 97 9.29 1.04 -4.43
N GLY A 98 8.80 1.40 -5.62
CA GLY A 98 9.66 1.74 -6.76
C GLY A 98 10.17 3.18 -6.73
N THR A 99 11.02 3.52 -7.69
CA THR A 99 11.69 4.83 -7.81
C THR A 99 11.25 5.62 -9.04
N ASP A 100 10.11 5.28 -9.63
CA ASP A 100 9.55 6.02 -10.78
C ASP A 100 8.90 7.33 -10.30
N CYS A 101 9.50 8.45 -10.67
CA CYS A 101 9.04 9.78 -10.25
C CYS A 101 7.62 10.12 -10.75
N GLU A 102 7.18 9.59 -11.88
CA GLU A 102 5.81 9.85 -12.37
C GLU A 102 4.79 9.16 -11.47
N ILE A 103 5.04 7.90 -11.10
CA ILE A 103 4.19 7.15 -10.18
C ILE A 103 4.18 7.79 -8.79
N ILE A 104 5.34 8.14 -8.25
CA ILE A 104 5.46 8.82 -6.94
C ILE A 104 4.67 10.14 -6.94
N SER A 105 4.75 10.90 -8.03
CA SER A 105 4.01 12.16 -8.18
C SER A 105 2.50 11.95 -8.24
N LYS A 106 2.03 10.91 -8.96
CA LYS A 106 0.60 10.53 -9.02
C LYS A 106 0.06 9.99 -7.68
N LEU A 107 0.93 9.39 -6.88
CA LEU A 107 0.65 9.04 -5.48
C LEU A 107 0.69 10.25 -4.54
N GLY A 108 0.88 11.47 -5.05
CA GLY A 108 0.87 12.70 -4.26
C GLY A 108 2.15 12.93 -3.45
N ASN A 109 3.24 12.22 -3.77
CA ASN A 109 4.49 12.26 -3.02
C ASN A 109 4.23 12.02 -1.51
N ASP A 110 3.37 11.04 -1.20
CA ASP A 110 2.85 10.75 0.15
C ASP A 110 3.54 9.51 0.76
N PRO A 111 4.24 9.66 1.91
CA PRO A 111 4.86 8.54 2.61
C PRO A 111 3.90 7.41 3.06
N GLN A 112 2.60 7.66 3.13
CA GLN A 112 1.62 6.64 3.51
C GLN A 112 1.39 5.59 2.42
N VAL A 113 1.57 5.95 1.15
CA VAL A 113 1.33 5.06 0.00
C VAL A 113 2.58 4.80 -0.82
N CYS A 114 3.72 5.41 -0.46
CA CYS A 114 4.99 5.24 -1.14
C CYS A 114 6.16 5.18 -0.16
N ASP A 115 7.15 4.32 -0.46
CA ASP A 115 8.36 4.18 0.36
C ASP A 115 9.45 5.19 0.00
N TYR A 116 9.21 6.01 -1.02
CA TYR A 116 10.09 7.10 -1.42
C TYR A 116 9.30 8.40 -1.58
N ILE A 117 9.95 9.51 -1.27
CA ILE A 117 9.52 10.83 -1.69
C ILE A 117 10.56 11.49 -2.59
N ILE A 118 10.11 12.42 -3.40
CA ILE A 118 10.94 13.36 -4.15
C ILE A 118 11.06 14.63 -3.30
N THR A 119 12.27 15.02 -2.95
CA THR A 119 12.56 16.25 -2.18
C THR A 119 12.44 17.49 -3.07
N ASP A 120 12.47 18.68 -2.47
CA ASP A 120 12.52 19.95 -3.21
C ASP A 120 13.78 20.09 -4.10
N SER A 121 14.87 19.38 -3.74
CA SER A 121 16.07 19.28 -4.58
C SER A 121 15.92 18.33 -5.77
N GLY A 122 14.79 17.62 -5.87
CA GLY A 122 14.54 16.59 -6.88
C GLY A 122 15.21 15.25 -6.56
N GLU A 123 15.73 15.06 -5.35
CA GLU A 123 16.38 13.83 -4.93
C GLU A 123 15.36 12.86 -4.34
N MET A 124 15.59 11.56 -4.52
CA MET A 124 14.75 10.53 -3.93
C MET A 124 15.24 10.18 -2.52
N GLN A 125 14.32 10.17 -1.56
CA GLN A 125 14.61 9.81 -0.19
C GLN A 125 13.67 8.71 0.29
N CYS A 126 14.24 7.61 0.80
CA CYS A 126 13.46 6.52 1.40
C CYS A 126 12.78 7.01 2.68
N THR A 127 11.49 6.74 2.83
CA THR A 127 10.66 7.19 3.94
C THR A 127 10.55 6.15 5.06
N VAL A 128 11.01 4.92 4.83
CA VAL A 128 10.79 3.78 5.72
C VAL A 128 12.12 3.28 6.31
N GLY A 129 12.11 2.99 7.61
CA GLY A 129 13.23 2.40 8.34
C GLY A 129 13.36 0.88 8.11
N SER A 130 14.42 0.30 8.65
CA SER A 130 14.65 -1.16 8.58
C SER A 130 13.61 -1.99 9.36
N ASP A 131 12.85 -1.35 10.23
CA ASP A 131 11.76 -1.93 11.02
C ASP A 131 10.40 -1.87 10.29
N GLY A 132 10.34 -1.20 9.14
CA GLY A 132 9.09 -1.02 8.38
C GLY A 132 8.25 0.16 8.86
N ASN A 133 8.73 0.96 9.82
CA ASN A 133 8.05 2.17 10.25
C ASN A 133 8.52 3.38 9.44
N LEU A 134 7.67 4.41 9.36
CA LEU A 134 8.07 5.70 8.80
C LEU A 134 9.21 6.31 9.61
N LEU A 135 10.21 6.82 8.92
CA LEU A 135 11.28 7.63 9.51
C LEU A 135 10.70 8.94 10.06
N PRO A 136 11.29 9.55 11.10
CA PRO A 136 10.70 10.71 11.77
C PRO A 136 10.36 11.89 10.85
N PHE A 137 11.19 12.14 9.83
CA PHE A 137 10.91 13.20 8.85
C PHE A 137 9.69 12.88 7.99
N ALA A 138 9.50 11.61 7.60
CA ALA A 138 8.38 11.17 6.80
C ALA A 138 7.09 11.18 7.62
N GLN A 139 7.15 10.77 8.89
CA GLN A 139 6.01 10.91 9.81
C GLN A 139 5.59 12.38 9.96
N SER A 140 6.54 13.30 10.06
CA SER A 140 6.24 14.73 10.15
C SER A 140 5.51 15.27 8.91
N ILE A 141 5.79 14.73 7.71
CA ILE A 141 5.07 15.07 6.48
C ILE A 141 3.62 14.57 6.54
N VAL A 142 3.42 13.34 7.02
CA VAL A 142 2.08 12.75 7.18
C VAL A 142 1.25 13.55 8.18
N ASP A 143 1.81 13.84 9.35
CA ASP A 143 1.14 14.60 10.41
C ASP A 143 0.74 16.00 9.95
N ALA A 144 1.58 16.65 9.14
CA ALA A 144 1.28 17.96 8.56
C ALA A 144 0.14 17.94 7.54
N ARG A 145 -0.09 16.81 6.85
CA ARG A 145 -1.10 16.66 5.78
C ARG A 145 -2.42 16.06 6.25
N GLN A 146 -2.46 15.44 7.42
CA GLN A 146 -3.63 14.72 7.95
C GLN A 146 -4.96 15.51 7.87
N PRO A 147 -5.00 16.83 8.19
CA PRO A 147 -6.24 17.62 8.10
C PRO A 147 -6.75 17.81 6.66
N GLU A 148 -5.84 17.86 5.68
CA GLU A 148 -6.16 18.09 4.27
C GLU A 148 -6.63 16.80 3.58
N ILE A 149 -5.97 15.68 3.90
CA ILE A 149 -6.28 14.36 3.36
C ILE A 149 -7.68 13.92 3.78
N GLU A 150 -8.05 14.03 5.06
CA GLU A 150 -9.40 13.68 5.51
C GLU A 150 -10.50 14.48 4.80
N CYS A 151 -10.22 15.74 4.46
CA CYS A 151 -11.16 16.63 3.77
C CYS A 151 -11.28 16.27 2.28
N GLN A 152 -10.17 16.03 1.59
CA GLN A 152 -10.14 15.66 0.17
C GLN A 152 -10.74 14.28 -0.09
N TRP A 153 -10.42 13.29 0.76
CA TRP A 153 -10.92 11.93 0.61
C TRP A 153 -12.44 11.85 0.72
N LYS A 154 -13.03 12.56 1.70
CA LYS A 154 -14.49 12.75 1.85
C LYS A 154 -15.14 13.36 0.60
N GLY A 155 -14.43 14.25 -0.09
CA GLY A 155 -14.91 14.93 -1.30
C GLY A 155 -14.86 14.03 -2.55
N GLN A 156 -13.76 13.29 -2.73
CA GLN A 156 -13.45 12.56 -3.96
C GLN A 156 -13.98 11.12 -3.98
N HIS A 157 -14.03 10.44 -2.83
CA HIS A 157 -14.41 9.02 -2.76
C HIS A 157 -15.77 8.79 -2.08
N LYS A 158 -16.76 9.60 -2.41
CA LYS A 158 -18.14 9.51 -1.86
C LYS A 158 -18.74 8.11 -1.92
N LYS A 159 -18.39 7.32 -2.95
CA LYS A 159 -18.82 5.93 -3.14
C LYS A 159 -18.36 5.01 -2.00
N TRP A 160 -17.17 5.24 -1.47
CA TRP A 160 -16.51 4.39 -0.47
C TRP A 160 -16.63 4.92 0.96
N TRP A 161 -17.17 6.14 1.14
CA TRP A 161 -17.31 6.80 2.45
C TRP A 161 -18.04 5.97 3.52
N GLN A 162 -18.99 5.14 3.11
CA GLN A 162 -19.80 4.31 4.02
C GLN A 162 -18.98 3.25 4.75
N PHE A 163 -17.77 2.96 4.28
CA PHE A 163 -16.88 1.91 4.80
C PHE A 163 -15.69 2.46 5.60
N TRP A 164 -15.68 3.77 5.90
CA TRP A 164 -14.59 4.46 6.59
C TRP A 164 -14.91 4.76 8.07
N ILE A 165 -15.89 4.05 8.66
CA ILE A 165 -16.37 4.21 10.05
C ILE A 165 -16.19 2.91 10.82
#